data_AF-A0A7S2EBA8-F1
#
_entry.id   AF-A0A7S2EBA8-F1
#
_cell.length_a   1.000
_cell.length_b   1.000
_cell.length_c   1.000
_cell.angle_alpha   90.00
_cell.angle_beta   90.00
_cell.angle_gamma   90.00
#
_symmetry.space_group_name_H-M   'P 1'
#
loop_
_entity.id
_entity.type
_entity.pdbx_description
1 polymer ?
#
loop_
_entity_poly.entity_id
_entity_poly.type
_entity_poly.pdbx_seq_one_letter_code
_entity_poly.pdbx_strand_id
1 'polypeptide(L)'
;MGKFILIDLKKRDEKKKLRELCHEIVKDFSEWVRNYEVDDNTPPNEEECAALEEAKFEELKAAFEEQAQHLRRITTLVEMKTLDTYAALDMRRGYLYRRFADDVEELEEQAGRMLTHCVKTLETKVSEVSDMLPMTEAQIGEEMEQMKNVLTGWIETNFPDGVGGLDSYDDELPDGTPSYSEFLESVGAAEADLMEKNAAAIEAEVAEAKEEYSTMLKAKVNEAINKAVEEIIQDINEDAKEEEFDYLDEDARAELLETLAQEVKDYGASRLDE
;
A
#
# COMPACT_ATOMS: atom_id res chain seq x y z
N MET A 1 5.49 60.34 -63.63
CA MET A 1 4.40 59.44 -63.19
C MET A 1 4.85 58.00 -62.85
N GLY A 2 6.16 57.69 -62.68
CA GLY A 2 6.61 56.30 -62.41
C GLY A 2 6.80 55.89 -60.93
N LYS A 3 6.84 56.85 -59.99
CA LYS A 3 7.12 56.55 -58.56
C LYS A 3 5.91 56.01 -57.78
N PHE A 4 4.69 56.41 -58.12
CA PHE A 4 3.47 55.97 -57.43
C PHE A 4 3.19 54.48 -57.67
N ILE A 5 3.33 54.01 -58.92
CA ILE A 5 3.09 52.61 -59.31
C ILE A 5 4.03 51.64 -58.57
N LEU A 6 5.30 52.01 -58.38
CA LEU A 6 6.30 51.17 -57.68
C LEU A 6 6.09 51.11 -56.15
N ILE A 7 5.51 52.15 -55.54
CA ILE A 7 5.19 52.18 -54.11
C ILE A 7 4.01 51.24 -53.81
N ASP A 8 3.01 51.20 -54.69
CA ASP A 8 1.84 50.34 -54.53
C ASP A 8 2.16 48.85 -54.70
N LEU A 9 3.08 48.49 -55.61
CA LEU A 9 3.57 47.11 -55.76
C LEU A 9 4.30 46.64 -54.49
N LYS A 10 5.23 47.44 -53.95
CA LYS A 10 5.97 47.09 -52.73
C LYS A 10 5.07 46.95 -51.50
N LYS A 11 4.06 47.82 -51.36
CA LYS A 11 3.04 47.69 -50.30
C LYS A 11 2.22 46.41 -50.47
N ARG A 12 1.87 46.04 -51.70
CA ARG A 12 1.13 44.81 -51.98
C ARG A 12 1.94 43.56 -51.63
N ASP A 13 3.24 43.57 -51.92
CA ASP A 13 4.16 42.49 -51.56
C ASP A 13 4.32 42.35 -50.04
N GLU A 14 4.52 43.46 -49.32
CA GLU A 14 4.56 43.43 -47.84
C GLU A 14 3.24 42.93 -47.23
N LYS A 15 2.08 43.30 -47.81
CA LYS A 15 0.77 42.75 -47.39
C LYS A 15 0.62 41.26 -47.66
N LYS A 16 1.29 40.73 -48.68
CA LYS A 16 1.31 39.28 -48.96
C LYS A 16 2.18 38.57 -47.92
N LYS A 17 3.40 39.07 -47.71
CA LYS A 17 4.33 38.55 -46.70
C LYS A 17 3.76 38.54 -45.28
N LEU A 18 3.08 39.62 -44.87
CA LEU A 18 2.43 39.68 -43.56
C LEU A 18 1.34 38.61 -43.40
N ARG A 19 0.58 38.32 -44.47
CA ARG A 19 -0.45 37.26 -44.44
C ARG A 19 0.17 35.86 -44.38
N GLU A 20 1.26 35.65 -45.10
CA GLU A 20 2.04 34.41 -45.06
C GLU A 20 2.60 34.21 -43.64
N LEU A 21 3.23 35.23 -43.07
CA LEU A 21 3.77 35.22 -41.71
C LEU A 21 2.70 34.88 -40.65
N CYS A 22 1.54 35.54 -40.67
CA CYS A 22 0.44 35.21 -39.75
C CYS A 22 0.00 33.74 -39.87
N HIS A 23 0.00 33.19 -41.09
CA HIS A 23 -0.40 31.80 -41.32
C HIS A 23 0.67 30.82 -40.85
N GLU A 24 1.94 31.11 -41.13
CA GLU A 24 3.09 30.31 -40.71
C GLU A 24 3.15 30.19 -39.19
N ILE A 25 3.05 31.28 -38.43
CA ILE A 25 3.09 31.24 -36.96
C ILE A 25 2.02 30.32 -36.36
N VAL A 26 0.78 30.43 -36.83
CA VAL A 26 -0.33 29.61 -36.33
C VAL A 26 -0.18 28.15 -36.77
N LYS A 27 0.36 27.92 -37.97
CA LYS A 27 0.66 26.59 -38.49
C LYS A 27 1.79 25.93 -37.71
N ASP A 28 2.84 26.67 -37.37
CA ASP A 28 4.00 26.19 -36.61
C ASP A 28 3.59 25.76 -35.20
N PHE A 29 2.70 26.50 -34.52
CA PHE A 29 2.15 26.04 -33.25
C PHE A 29 1.39 24.72 -33.41
N SER A 30 0.53 24.63 -34.43
CA SER A 30 -0.29 23.43 -34.66
C SER A 30 0.57 22.22 -35.03
N GLU A 31 1.66 22.42 -35.78
CA GLU A 31 2.63 21.38 -36.12
C GLU A 31 3.48 20.98 -34.92
N TRP A 32 3.87 21.92 -34.07
CA TRP A 32 4.55 21.63 -32.81
C TRP A 32 3.66 20.78 -31.89
N VAL A 33 2.40 21.18 -31.67
CA VAL A 33 1.45 20.38 -30.86
C VAL A 33 1.30 18.98 -31.43
N ARG A 34 1.21 18.81 -32.76
CA ARG A 34 1.06 17.50 -33.39
C ARG A 34 2.30 16.61 -33.28
N ASN A 35 3.49 17.22 -33.30
CA ASN A 35 4.77 16.53 -33.32
C ASN A 35 5.47 16.54 -31.96
N TYR A 36 4.81 17.01 -30.90
CA TYR A 36 5.34 16.97 -29.55
C TYR A 36 5.59 15.50 -29.16
N GLU A 37 6.83 15.18 -28.81
CA GLU A 37 7.25 13.86 -28.35
C GLU A 37 7.46 13.93 -26.85
N VAL A 38 7.04 12.86 -26.16
CA VAL A 38 7.18 12.70 -24.72
C VAL A 38 8.40 11.79 -24.50
N ASP A 39 9.33 12.22 -23.66
CA ASP A 39 10.63 11.55 -23.51
C ASP A 39 10.56 10.22 -22.73
N ASP A 40 9.56 10.02 -21.87
CA ASP A 40 9.41 8.90 -20.92
C ASP A 40 8.12 8.08 -21.09
N ASN A 41 7.31 8.36 -22.11
CA ASN A 41 5.96 7.81 -22.32
C ASN A 41 4.91 8.24 -21.29
N THR A 42 5.22 9.17 -20.39
CA THR A 42 4.23 9.75 -19.45
C THR A 42 3.76 11.09 -20.00
N PRO A 43 2.52 11.18 -20.53
CA PRO A 43 2.02 12.42 -21.09
C PRO A 43 2.03 13.54 -20.03
N PRO A 44 2.41 14.77 -20.41
CA PRO A 44 2.40 15.89 -19.46
C PRO A 44 0.99 16.17 -18.97
N ASN A 45 0.85 16.46 -17.68
CA ASN A 45 -0.44 16.82 -17.08
C ASN A 45 -0.94 18.20 -17.57
N GLU A 46 -2.14 18.62 -17.14
CA GLU A 46 -2.73 19.90 -17.60
C GLU A 46 -1.84 21.11 -17.27
N GLU A 47 -1.25 21.16 -16.08
CA GLU A 47 -0.38 22.26 -15.65
C GLU A 47 0.92 22.32 -16.45
N GLU A 48 1.55 21.17 -16.68
CA GLU A 48 2.76 21.04 -17.49
C GLU A 48 2.50 21.43 -18.95
N CYS A 49 1.38 20.97 -19.52
CA CYS A 49 0.94 21.36 -20.85
C CYS A 49 0.78 22.88 -20.96
N ALA A 50 0.15 23.53 -19.99
CA ALA A 50 -0.03 24.97 -19.98
C ALA A 50 1.29 25.74 -19.95
N ALA A 51 2.27 25.28 -19.16
CA ALA A 51 3.60 25.88 -19.09
C ALA A 51 4.38 25.74 -20.41
N LEU A 52 4.33 24.56 -21.04
CA LEU A 52 4.96 24.29 -22.33
C LEU A 52 4.35 25.13 -23.46
N GLU A 53 3.03 25.24 -23.50
CA GLU A 53 2.32 26.07 -24.47
C GLU A 53 2.67 27.55 -24.32
N GLU A 54 2.74 28.08 -23.08
CA GLU A 54 3.11 29.47 -22.84
C GLU A 54 4.53 29.76 -23.32
N ALA A 55 5.49 28.87 -23.03
CA ALA A 55 6.85 28.99 -23.53
C ALA A 55 6.90 29.02 -25.07
N LYS A 56 6.10 28.16 -25.72
CA LYS A 56 6.02 28.12 -27.19
C LYS A 56 5.34 29.37 -27.77
N PHE A 57 4.33 29.91 -27.08
CA PHE A 57 3.69 31.16 -27.48
C PHE A 57 4.67 32.32 -27.46
N GLU A 58 5.47 32.48 -26.41
CA GLU A 58 6.46 33.56 -26.33
C GLU A 58 7.53 33.44 -27.43
N GLU A 59 7.99 32.22 -27.74
CA GLU A 59 8.88 31.95 -28.87
C GLU A 59 8.28 32.43 -30.20
N LEU A 60 7.03 32.06 -30.47
CA LEU A 60 6.33 32.39 -31.72
C LEU A 60 5.98 33.88 -31.83
N LYS A 61 5.62 34.54 -30.72
CA LYS A 61 5.40 35.99 -30.67
C LYS A 61 6.70 36.74 -31.00
N ALA A 62 7.82 36.34 -30.41
CA ALA A 62 9.13 36.93 -30.70
C ALA A 62 9.53 36.74 -32.18
N ALA A 63 9.33 35.54 -32.72
CA ALA A 63 9.58 35.25 -34.14
C ALA A 63 8.70 36.09 -35.08
N PHE A 64 7.42 36.30 -34.74
CA PHE A 64 6.53 37.17 -35.50
C PHE A 64 7.02 38.62 -35.50
N GLU A 65 7.33 39.17 -34.33
CA GLU A 65 7.78 40.57 -34.18
C GLU A 65 9.09 40.82 -34.94
N GLU A 66 10.05 39.91 -34.83
CA GLU A 66 11.33 40.00 -35.52
C GLU A 66 11.16 40.03 -37.05
N GLN A 67 10.24 39.24 -37.60
CA GLN A 67 9.98 39.21 -39.04
C GLN A 67 9.13 40.41 -39.49
N ALA A 68 8.16 40.82 -38.68
CA ALA A 68 7.23 41.90 -39.00
C ALA A 68 7.88 43.30 -38.94
N GLN A 69 8.92 43.51 -38.13
CA GLN A 69 9.62 44.81 -38.01
C GLN A 69 10.22 45.31 -39.33
N HIS A 70 10.47 44.39 -40.28
CA HIS A 70 11.01 44.71 -41.60
C HIS A 70 9.94 45.24 -42.59
N LEU A 71 8.65 45.14 -42.25
CA LEU A 71 7.50 45.53 -43.08
C LEU A 71 7.11 47.00 -42.88
N ARG A 72 8.07 47.89 -43.13
CA ARG A 72 8.00 49.32 -42.78
C ARG A 72 6.94 50.15 -43.52
N ARG A 73 6.35 49.66 -44.63
CA ARG A 73 5.38 50.45 -45.44
C ARG A 73 3.92 50.20 -45.06
N ILE A 74 3.68 49.28 -44.12
CA ILE A 74 2.35 48.80 -43.71
C ILE A 74 2.19 48.71 -42.18
N THR A 75 2.85 49.58 -41.42
CA THR A 75 2.95 49.54 -39.94
C THR A 75 1.59 49.40 -39.23
N THR A 76 0.58 50.18 -39.59
CA THR A 76 -0.77 50.06 -38.98
C THR A 76 -1.41 48.68 -39.23
N LEU A 77 -1.16 48.07 -40.39
CA LEU A 77 -1.65 46.73 -40.68
C LEU A 77 -0.86 45.67 -39.90
N VAL A 78 0.44 45.89 -39.68
CA VAL A 78 1.27 45.04 -38.83
C VAL A 78 0.73 45.03 -37.40
N GLU A 79 0.50 46.20 -36.79
CA GLU A 79 -0.05 46.31 -35.42
C GLU A 79 -1.39 45.56 -35.27
N MET A 80 -2.32 45.75 -36.21
CA MET A 80 -3.58 45.02 -36.20
C MET A 80 -3.37 43.51 -36.33
N LYS A 81 -2.46 43.08 -37.21
CA LYS A 81 -2.19 41.66 -37.45
C LYS A 81 -1.42 41.00 -36.32
N THR A 82 -0.60 41.73 -35.58
CA THR A 82 0.01 41.26 -34.34
C THR A 82 -1.08 40.86 -33.35
N LEU A 83 -2.05 41.76 -33.08
CA LEU A 83 -3.15 41.48 -32.17
C LEU A 83 -4.01 40.29 -32.64
N ASP A 84 -4.36 40.25 -33.93
CA ASP A 84 -5.12 39.12 -34.50
C ASP A 84 -4.35 37.80 -34.35
N THR A 85 -3.03 37.79 -34.56
CA THR A 85 -2.20 36.59 -34.48
C THR A 85 -2.06 36.13 -33.03
N TYR A 86 -1.89 37.05 -32.08
CA TYR A 86 -1.79 36.73 -30.66
C TYR A 86 -3.11 36.17 -30.14
N ALA A 87 -4.24 36.78 -30.52
CA ALA A 87 -5.56 36.23 -30.23
C ALA A 87 -5.76 34.84 -30.86
N ALA A 88 -5.24 34.60 -32.07
CA ALA A 88 -5.32 33.29 -32.71
C ALA A 88 -4.47 32.22 -32.01
N LEU A 89 -3.30 32.58 -31.48
CA LEU A 89 -2.52 31.68 -30.63
C LEU A 89 -3.25 31.41 -29.31
N ASP A 90 -3.77 32.44 -28.66
CA ASP A 90 -4.49 32.32 -27.38
C ASP A 90 -5.74 31.43 -27.49
N MET A 91 -6.49 31.50 -28.59
CA MET A 91 -7.60 30.58 -28.90
C MET A 91 -7.19 29.10 -29.03
N ARG A 92 -5.88 28.81 -29.07
CA ARG A 92 -5.31 27.47 -29.16
C ARG A 92 -4.67 27.00 -27.86
N ARG A 93 -4.83 27.74 -26.74
CA ARG A 93 -4.51 27.19 -25.42
C ARG A 93 -5.23 25.88 -25.17
N GLY A 94 -4.56 24.96 -24.48
CA GLY A 94 -5.04 23.64 -24.13
C GLY A 94 -5.08 22.66 -25.30
N TYR A 95 -4.51 22.98 -26.47
CA TYR A 95 -4.48 22.06 -27.60
C TYR A 95 -3.47 20.92 -27.39
N LEU A 96 -2.37 21.20 -26.67
CA LEU A 96 -1.41 20.19 -26.25
C LEU A 96 -2.05 19.23 -25.24
N TYR A 97 -2.71 19.76 -24.21
CA TYR A 97 -3.44 18.93 -23.25
C TYR A 97 -4.51 18.09 -23.93
N ARG A 98 -5.34 18.70 -24.79
CA ARG A 98 -6.38 17.97 -25.55
C ARG A 98 -5.82 16.86 -26.44
N ARG A 99 -4.57 16.95 -26.88
CA ARG A 99 -3.93 15.88 -27.65
C ARG A 99 -3.70 14.63 -26.79
N PHE A 100 -3.36 14.82 -25.52
CA PHE A 100 -3.06 13.76 -24.57
C PHE A 100 -4.22 13.46 -23.61
N ALA A 101 -5.34 14.18 -23.70
CA ALA A 101 -6.45 14.07 -22.76
C ALA A 101 -6.97 12.62 -22.63
N ASP A 102 -7.11 11.90 -23.74
CA ASP A 102 -7.55 10.49 -23.71
C ASP A 102 -6.50 9.60 -22.98
N ASP A 103 -5.20 9.85 -23.20
CA ASP A 103 -4.11 9.10 -22.56
C ASP A 103 -4.00 9.44 -21.06
N VAL A 104 -4.19 10.71 -20.69
CA VAL A 104 -4.21 11.19 -19.30
C VAL A 104 -5.40 10.61 -18.55
N GLU A 105 -6.60 10.64 -19.13
CA GLU A 105 -7.81 10.03 -18.55
C GLU A 105 -7.62 8.52 -18.35
N GLU A 106 -7.01 7.81 -19.32
CA GLU A 106 -6.70 6.39 -19.17
C GLU A 106 -5.72 6.11 -18.02
N LEU A 107 -4.72 6.98 -17.83
CA LEU A 107 -3.74 6.90 -16.75
C LEU A 107 -4.35 7.21 -15.38
N GLU A 108 -5.23 8.20 -15.28
CA GLU A 108 -6.02 8.51 -14.07
C GLU A 108 -6.88 7.31 -13.67
N GLU A 109 -7.63 6.73 -14.62
CA GLU A 109 -8.41 5.54 -14.36
C GLU A 109 -7.53 4.35 -13.95
N GLN A 110 -6.37 4.19 -14.59
CA GLN A 110 -5.42 3.14 -14.25
C GLN A 110 -4.88 3.33 -12.83
N ALA A 111 -4.49 4.55 -12.46
CA ALA A 111 -4.00 4.89 -11.13
C ALA A 111 -5.04 4.54 -10.06
N GLY A 112 -6.29 4.97 -10.26
CA GLY A 112 -7.41 4.64 -9.37
C GLY A 112 -7.65 3.12 -9.24
N ARG A 113 -7.61 2.38 -10.35
CA ARG A 113 -7.73 0.90 -10.33
C ARG A 113 -6.59 0.24 -9.57
N MET A 114 -5.36 0.74 -9.72
CA MET A 114 -4.18 0.17 -9.07
C MET A 114 -4.19 0.40 -7.56
N LEU A 115 -4.50 1.62 -7.11
CA LEU A 115 -4.60 1.93 -5.68
C LEU A 115 -5.77 1.20 -5.01
N THR A 116 -6.91 1.09 -5.70
CA THR A 116 -8.03 0.24 -5.24
C THR A 116 -7.60 -1.23 -5.06
N HIS A 117 -6.74 -1.75 -5.95
CA HIS A 117 -6.22 -3.11 -5.82
C HIS A 117 -5.28 -3.25 -4.62
N CYS A 118 -4.43 -2.25 -4.35
CA CYS A 118 -3.56 -2.21 -3.17
C CYS A 118 -4.36 -2.28 -1.87
N VAL A 119 -5.40 -1.46 -1.74
CA VAL A 119 -6.29 -1.45 -0.54
C VAL A 119 -6.95 -2.82 -0.34
N LYS A 120 -7.54 -3.41 -1.38
CA LYS A 120 -8.17 -4.74 -1.28
C LYS A 120 -7.18 -5.84 -0.93
N THR A 121 -5.95 -5.74 -1.42
CA THR A 121 -4.88 -6.70 -1.13
C THR A 121 -4.45 -6.59 0.34
N LEU A 122 -4.34 -5.37 0.87
CA LEU A 122 -4.11 -5.14 2.29
C LEU A 122 -5.22 -5.73 3.15
N GLU A 123 -6.50 -5.44 2.85
CA GLU A 123 -7.64 -6.00 3.59
C GLU A 123 -7.61 -7.53 3.62
N THR A 124 -7.33 -8.14 2.47
CA THR A 124 -7.23 -9.60 2.34
C THR A 124 -6.07 -10.14 3.18
N LYS A 125 -4.89 -9.50 3.10
CA LYS A 125 -3.70 -9.92 3.84
C LYS A 125 -3.89 -9.79 5.35
N VAL A 126 -4.52 -8.72 5.81
CA VAL A 126 -4.85 -8.52 7.23
C VAL A 126 -5.78 -9.61 7.74
N SER A 127 -6.78 -10.00 6.94
CA SER A 127 -7.67 -11.13 7.30
C SER A 127 -6.89 -12.44 7.37
N GLU A 128 -6.06 -12.74 6.36
CA GLU A 128 -5.25 -13.97 6.31
C GLU A 128 -4.31 -14.08 7.52
N VAL A 129 -3.61 -13.00 7.88
CA VAL A 129 -2.71 -12.98 9.03
C VAL A 129 -3.49 -13.08 10.34
N SER A 130 -4.65 -12.41 10.45
CA SER A 130 -5.52 -12.49 11.63
C SER A 130 -5.98 -13.93 11.92
N ASP A 131 -6.30 -14.71 10.89
CA ASP A 131 -6.74 -16.10 11.01
C ASP A 131 -5.61 -17.06 11.45
N MET A 132 -4.35 -16.64 11.33
CA MET A 132 -3.17 -17.43 11.70
C MET A 132 -2.61 -17.10 13.09
N LEU A 133 -3.15 -16.11 13.79
CA LEU A 133 -2.69 -15.74 15.13
C LEU A 133 -2.99 -16.88 16.14
N PRO A 134 -2.12 -17.09 17.16
CA PRO A 134 -0.92 -16.32 17.46
C PRO A 134 0.31 -16.70 16.62
N MET A 135 1.14 -15.71 16.30
CA MET A 135 2.40 -15.84 15.56
C MET A 135 3.53 -15.05 16.24
N THR A 136 4.77 -15.19 15.77
CA THR A 136 5.85 -14.29 16.22
C THR A 136 5.71 -12.91 15.59
N GLU A 137 6.09 -11.84 16.31
CA GLU A 137 6.06 -10.47 15.77
C GLU A 137 6.88 -10.34 14.47
N ALA A 138 8.03 -11.02 14.39
CA ALA A 138 8.85 -11.06 13.19
C ALA A 138 8.09 -11.61 11.97
N GLN A 139 7.27 -12.65 12.15
CA GLN A 139 6.47 -13.21 11.06
C GLN A 139 5.37 -12.24 10.59
N ILE A 140 4.73 -11.52 11.51
CA ILE A 140 3.73 -10.49 11.14
C ILE A 140 4.40 -9.41 10.29
N GLY A 141 5.56 -8.89 10.75
CA GLY A 141 6.31 -7.89 9.98
C GLY A 141 6.77 -8.40 8.61
N GLU A 142 7.25 -9.65 8.52
CA GLU A 142 7.64 -10.26 7.24
C GLU A 142 6.47 -10.39 6.25
N GLU A 143 5.29 -10.83 6.72
CA GLU A 143 4.10 -10.97 5.87
C GLU A 143 3.62 -9.63 5.31
N MET A 144 3.64 -8.58 6.14
CA MET A 144 3.23 -7.23 5.75
C MET A 144 4.24 -6.59 4.78
N GLU A 145 5.54 -6.71 5.08
CA GLU A 145 6.59 -6.16 4.22
C GLU A 145 6.68 -6.93 2.89
N GLN A 146 6.44 -8.24 2.86
CA GLN A 146 6.38 -9.01 1.62
C GLN A 146 5.23 -8.54 0.72
N MET A 147 4.03 -8.33 1.29
CA MET A 147 2.87 -7.85 0.54
C MET A 147 3.11 -6.44 -0.03
N LYS A 148 3.69 -5.54 0.77
CA LYS A 148 4.11 -4.22 0.31
C LYS A 148 5.12 -4.28 -0.84
N ASN A 149 6.14 -5.14 -0.74
CA ASN A 149 7.16 -5.28 -1.78
C ASN A 149 6.58 -5.85 -3.10
N VAL A 150 5.65 -6.80 -3.00
CA VAL A 150 4.93 -7.33 -4.18
C VAL A 150 4.10 -6.23 -4.85
N LEU A 151 3.35 -5.45 -4.09
CA LEU A 151 2.53 -4.37 -4.63
C LEU A 151 3.39 -3.23 -5.22
N THR A 152 4.46 -2.84 -4.52
CA THR A 152 5.43 -1.86 -5.03
C THR A 152 6.01 -2.33 -6.36
N GLY A 153 6.54 -3.56 -6.43
CA GLY A 153 7.12 -4.12 -7.65
C GLY A 153 6.09 -4.26 -8.79
N TRP A 154 4.83 -4.55 -8.46
CA TRP A 154 3.74 -4.55 -9.43
C TRP A 154 3.46 -3.16 -10.00
N ILE A 155 3.44 -2.11 -9.17
CA ILE A 155 3.29 -0.72 -9.62
C ILE A 155 4.46 -0.33 -10.52
N GLU A 156 5.70 -0.53 -10.08
CA GLU A 156 6.93 -0.25 -10.84
C GLU A 156 6.96 -0.92 -12.21
N THR A 157 6.28 -2.05 -12.39
CA THR A 157 6.24 -2.79 -13.66
C THR A 157 5.11 -2.34 -14.58
N ASN A 158 4.00 -1.86 -14.02
CA ASN A 158 2.74 -1.70 -14.76
C ASN A 158 2.26 -0.25 -14.88
N PHE A 159 2.77 0.68 -14.08
CA PHE A 159 2.47 2.10 -14.19
C PHE A 159 3.67 2.87 -14.78
N PRO A 160 3.46 3.83 -15.71
CA PRO A 160 4.55 4.68 -16.21
C PRO A 160 5.28 5.39 -15.06
N ASP A 161 6.61 5.39 -15.08
CA ASP A 161 7.48 5.94 -14.02
C ASP A 161 7.23 5.37 -12.61
N GLY A 162 6.59 4.20 -12.52
CA GLY A 162 6.41 3.45 -11.30
C GLY A 162 5.62 4.22 -10.24
N VAL A 163 6.06 4.13 -8.99
CA VAL A 163 5.38 4.80 -7.87
C VAL A 163 5.44 6.33 -8.01
N GLY A 164 6.54 6.88 -8.52
CA GLY A 164 6.69 8.33 -8.68
C GLY A 164 5.74 8.91 -9.74
N GLY A 165 5.48 8.15 -10.80
CA GLY A 165 4.45 8.49 -11.79
C GLY A 165 3.05 8.41 -11.19
N LEU A 166 2.77 7.37 -10.40
CA LEU A 166 1.47 7.17 -9.77
C LEU A 166 1.07 8.33 -8.85
N ASP A 167 2.01 8.83 -8.03
CA ASP A 167 1.79 9.98 -7.13
C ASP A 167 1.43 11.28 -7.90
N SER A 168 1.79 11.39 -9.18
CA SER A 168 1.46 12.57 -9.99
C SER A 168 -0.03 12.65 -10.35
N TYR A 169 -0.79 11.60 -10.10
CA TYR A 169 -2.23 11.49 -10.36
C TYR A 169 -3.07 11.46 -9.07
N ASP A 170 -2.47 11.76 -7.90
CA ASP A 170 -3.15 11.70 -6.60
C ASP A 170 -4.38 12.64 -6.51
N ASP A 171 -4.31 13.82 -7.12
CA ASP A 171 -5.38 14.83 -7.06
C ASP A 171 -6.63 14.43 -7.86
N GLU A 172 -6.49 13.52 -8.83
CA GLU A 172 -7.54 13.08 -9.75
C GLU A 172 -8.10 11.68 -9.39
N LEU A 173 -7.70 11.15 -8.24
CA LEU A 173 -8.15 9.83 -7.80
C LEU A 173 -9.66 9.82 -7.50
N PRO A 174 -10.35 8.70 -7.76
CA PRO A 174 -11.76 8.56 -7.40
C PRO A 174 -11.97 8.78 -5.90
N ASP A 175 -13.02 9.53 -5.54
CA ASP A 175 -13.40 9.83 -4.15
C ASP A 175 -13.22 8.61 -3.22
N GLY A 176 -12.38 8.77 -2.20
CA GLY A 176 -12.13 7.75 -1.18
C GLY A 176 -11.05 6.71 -1.55
N THR A 177 -10.40 6.84 -2.70
CA THR A 177 -9.18 6.09 -3.02
C THR A 177 -7.99 6.81 -2.39
N PRO A 178 -7.21 6.17 -1.50
CA PRO A 178 -6.05 6.81 -0.89
C PRO A 178 -4.92 6.96 -1.90
N SER A 179 -4.08 7.98 -1.72
CA SER A 179 -2.79 8.06 -2.42
C SER A 179 -1.89 6.88 -2.06
N TYR A 180 -0.80 6.68 -2.82
CA TYR A 180 0.15 5.62 -2.47
C TYR A 180 0.80 5.85 -1.10
N SER A 181 1.11 7.11 -0.76
CA SER A 181 1.62 7.47 0.57
C SER A 181 0.62 7.14 1.68
N GLU A 182 -0.66 7.51 1.51
CA GLU A 182 -1.72 7.19 2.47
C GLU A 182 -1.97 5.68 2.59
N PHE A 183 -1.81 4.94 1.50
CA PHE A 183 -1.82 3.49 1.52
C PHE A 183 -0.68 2.92 2.39
N LEU A 184 0.54 3.44 2.28
CA LEU A 184 1.67 3.01 3.12
C LEU A 184 1.44 3.31 4.60
N GLU A 185 0.82 4.43 4.94
CA GLU A 185 0.40 4.72 6.31
C GLU A 185 -0.65 3.71 6.80
N SER A 186 -1.59 3.32 5.94
CA SER A 186 -2.60 2.30 6.23
C SER A 186 -1.98 0.92 6.46
N VAL A 187 -0.94 0.54 5.71
CA VAL A 187 -0.16 -0.69 5.94
C VAL A 187 0.45 -0.70 7.34
N GLY A 188 1.10 0.41 7.75
CA GLY A 188 1.70 0.52 9.07
C GLY A 188 0.67 0.49 10.21
N ALA A 189 -0.49 1.12 10.01
CA ALA A 189 -1.59 1.06 10.98
C ALA A 189 -2.16 -0.36 11.11
N ALA A 190 -2.30 -1.08 10.00
CA ALA A 190 -2.78 -2.46 9.99
C ALA A 190 -1.79 -3.43 10.65
N GLU A 191 -0.49 -3.25 10.42
CA GLU A 191 0.55 -4.03 11.11
C GLU A 191 0.46 -3.83 12.64
N ALA A 192 0.30 -2.59 13.10
CA ALA A 192 0.15 -2.30 14.53
C ALA A 192 -1.10 -2.95 15.14
N ASP A 193 -2.24 -2.91 14.45
CA ASP A 193 -3.48 -3.58 14.88
C ASP A 193 -3.31 -5.11 14.95
N LEU A 194 -2.63 -5.72 13.98
CA LEU A 194 -2.30 -7.15 14.01
C LEU A 194 -1.39 -7.51 15.19
N MET A 195 -0.41 -6.68 15.52
CA MET A 195 0.46 -6.89 16.69
C MET A 195 -0.33 -6.85 18.00
N GLU A 196 -1.27 -5.92 18.14
CA GLU A 196 -2.15 -5.84 19.32
C GLU A 196 -3.04 -7.08 19.45
N LYS A 197 -3.67 -7.51 18.35
CA LYS A 197 -4.48 -8.75 18.30
C LYS A 197 -3.64 -9.98 18.62
N ASN A 198 -2.40 -10.03 18.14
CA ASN A 198 -1.49 -11.14 18.39
C ASN A 198 -1.12 -11.25 19.88
N ALA A 199 -0.86 -10.12 20.55
CA ALA A 199 -0.60 -10.11 21.98
C ALA A 199 -1.78 -10.68 22.78
N ALA A 200 -3.00 -10.29 22.42
CA ALA A 200 -4.22 -10.83 23.04
C ALA A 200 -4.41 -12.34 22.77
N ALA A 201 -4.12 -12.80 21.55
CA ALA A 201 -4.17 -14.21 21.19
C ALA A 201 -3.14 -15.05 21.97
N ILE A 202 -1.91 -14.55 22.13
CA ILE A 202 -0.86 -15.20 22.93
C ILE A 202 -1.30 -15.30 24.41
N GLU A 203 -1.85 -14.23 24.98
CA GLU A 203 -2.31 -14.25 26.38
C GLU A 203 -3.41 -15.29 26.60
N ALA A 204 -4.37 -15.39 25.66
CA ALA A 204 -5.43 -16.39 25.69
C ALA A 204 -4.88 -17.83 25.59
N GLU A 205 -3.98 -18.09 24.62
CA GLU A 205 -3.35 -19.40 24.42
C GLU A 205 -2.54 -19.83 25.65
N VAL A 206 -1.79 -18.90 26.25
CA VAL A 206 -1.02 -19.17 27.48
C VAL A 206 -1.94 -19.48 28.67
N ALA A 207 -3.08 -18.79 28.78
CA ALA A 207 -4.05 -19.05 29.84
C ALA A 207 -4.69 -20.44 29.69
N GLU A 208 -5.10 -20.81 28.48
CA GLU A 208 -5.67 -22.13 28.17
C GLU A 208 -4.65 -23.25 28.41
N ALA A 209 -3.43 -23.11 27.88
CA ALA A 209 -2.36 -24.07 28.10
C ALA A 209 -2.05 -24.24 29.60
N LYS A 210 -2.01 -23.15 30.38
CA LYS A 210 -1.76 -23.23 31.82
C LYS A 210 -2.85 -24.00 32.55
N GLU A 211 -4.11 -23.82 32.18
CA GLU A 211 -5.24 -24.56 32.76
C GLU A 211 -5.17 -26.05 32.40
N GLU A 212 -4.91 -26.38 31.13
CA GLU A 212 -4.77 -27.75 30.65
C GLU A 212 -3.59 -28.47 31.33
N TYR A 213 -2.40 -27.85 31.32
CA TYR A 213 -1.21 -28.41 31.96
C TYR A 213 -1.39 -28.58 33.47
N SER A 214 -2.04 -27.63 34.14
CA SER A 214 -2.36 -27.74 35.57
C SER A 214 -3.24 -28.96 35.84
N THR A 215 -4.30 -29.15 35.04
CA THR A 215 -5.23 -30.29 35.17
C THR A 215 -4.51 -31.61 34.90
N MET A 216 -3.70 -31.68 33.85
CA MET A 216 -2.91 -32.87 33.51
C MET A 216 -1.88 -33.22 34.59
N LEU A 217 -1.16 -32.21 35.11
CA LEU A 217 -0.17 -32.40 36.17
C LEU A 217 -0.83 -32.93 37.44
N LYS A 218 -1.96 -32.34 37.85
CA LYS A 218 -2.74 -32.83 38.99
C LYS A 218 -3.17 -34.28 38.80
N ALA A 219 -3.69 -34.63 37.62
CA ALA A 219 -4.07 -36.01 37.32
C ALA A 219 -2.89 -36.99 37.45
N LYS A 220 -1.71 -36.63 36.92
CA LYS A 220 -0.50 -37.47 37.01
C LYS A 220 0.04 -37.60 38.44
N VAL A 221 0.01 -36.51 39.22
CA VAL A 221 0.40 -36.54 40.63
C VAL A 221 -0.56 -37.44 41.41
N ASN A 222 -1.85 -37.32 41.16
CA ASN A 222 -2.87 -38.13 41.81
C ASN A 222 -2.73 -39.63 41.46
N GLU A 223 -2.44 -39.96 40.21
CA GLU A 223 -2.13 -41.33 39.78
C GLU A 223 -0.88 -41.88 40.48
N ALA A 224 0.18 -41.08 40.60
CA ALA A 224 1.41 -41.48 41.28
C ALA A 224 1.20 -41.70 42.79
N ILE A 225 0.40 -40.84 43.45
CA ILE A 225 0.03 -41.01 44.86
C ILE A 225 -0.77 -42.30 45.05
N ASN A 226 -1.78 -42.56 44.21
CA ASN A 226 -2.58 -43.76 44.29
C ASN A 226 -1.74 -45.03 44.10
N LYS A 227 -0.83 -45.04 43.13
CA LYS A 227 0.08 -46.16 42.90
C LYS A 227 1.02 -46.41 44.09
N ALA A 228 1.55 -45.36 44.70
CA ALA A 228 2.38 -45.48 45.89
C ALA A 228 1.60 -46.03 47.10
N VAL A 229 0.35 -45.58 47.27
CA VAL A 229 -0.57 -46.11 48.30
C VAL A 229 -0.84 -47.60 48.07
N GLU A 230 -1.11 -48.02 46.83
CA GLU A 230 -1.31 -49.42 46.47
C GLU A 230 -0.06 -50.28 46.75
N GLU A 231 1.13 -49.81 46.37
CA GLU A 231 2.40 -50.51 46.62
C GLU A 231 2.66 -50.65 48.14
N ILE A 232 2.46 -49.60 48.95
CA ILE A 232 2.65 -49.67 50.41
C ILE A 232 1.63 -50.63 51.05
N ILE A 233 0.36 -50.63 50.61
CA ILE A 233 -0.65 -51.57 51.11
C ILE A 233 -0.28 -53.01 50.75
N GLN A 234 0.26 -53.24 49.55
CA GLN A 234 0.75 -54.55 49.14
C GLN A 234 1.90 -55.00 50.04
N ASP A 235 2.89 -54.13 50.30
CA ASP A 235 4.01 -54.42 51.21
C ASP A 235 3.54 -54.70 52.64
N ILE A 236 2.58 -53.93 53.18
CA ILE A 236 1.97 -54.19 54.50
C ILE A 236 1.36 -55.60 54.56
N ASN A 237 0.74 -56.05 53.47
CA ASN A 237 0.08 -57.36 53.42
C ASN A 237 1.02 -58.53 53.09
N GLU A 238 2.07 -58.32 52.29
CA GLU A 238 3.02 -59.35 51.84
C GLU A 238 4.27 -59.47 52.72
N ASP A 239 4.78 -58.35 53.23
CA ASP A 239 6.05 -58.25 53.95
C ASP A 239 5.90 -58.17 55.48
N ALA A 240 4.67 -58.05 56.01
CA ALA A 240 4.34 -58.47 57.37
C ALA A 240 4.41 -60.01 57.49
N LYS A 241 5.61 -60.55 57.21
CA LYS A 241 5.96 -61.95 57.42
C LYS A 241 5.73 -62.26 58.90
N GLU A 242 5.19 -63.46 59.16
CA GLU A 242 4.78 -63.94 60.49
C GLU A 242 5.75 -63.55 61.61
N GLU A 243 7.06 -63.58 61.36
CA GLU A 243 8.13 -63.32 62.33
C GLU A 243 8.17 -61.90 62.94
N GLU A 244 7.66 -60.85 62.26
CA GLU A 244 7.84 -59.46 62.73
C GLU A 244 6.85 -59.08 63.86
N PHE A 245 5.74 -59.83 63.97
CA PHE A 245 4.68 -59.61 64.96
C PHE A 245 4.30 -60.88 65.73
N ASP A 246 5.22 -61.85 65.86
CA ASP A 246 5.02 -63.16 66.54
C ASP A 246 4.51 -63.08 68.00
N TYR A 247 4.55 -61.89 68.61
CA TYR A 247 4.04 -61.64 69.96
C TYR A 247 2.56 -61.24 70.02
N LEU A 248 1.92 -61.00 68.86
CA LEU A 248 0.49 -60.73 68.72
C LEU A 248 -0.26 -62.01 68.35
N ASP A 249 -1.49 -62.16 68.83
CA ASP A 249 -2.41 -63.18 68.32
C ASP A 249 -2.95 -62.80 66.92
N GLU A 250 -3.56 -63.77 66.23
CA GLU A 250 -4.04 -63.58 64.86
C GLU A 250 -5.03 -62.41 64.73
N ASP A 251 -5.92 -62.24 65.72
CA ASP A 251 -6.94 -61.20 65.72
C ASP A 251 -6.31 -59.80 65.91
N ALA A 252 -5.40 -59.64 66.87
CA ALA A 252 -4.72 -58.36 67.13
C ALA A 252 -3.78 -57.96 65.99
N ARG A 253 -3.16 -58.94 65.32
CA ARG A 253 -2.32 -58.71 64.13
C ARG A 253 -3.17 -58.26 62.94
N ALA A 254 -4.32 -58.90 62.71
CA ALA A 254 -5.25 -58.49 61.65
C ALA A 254 -5.76 -57.06 61.86
N GLU A 255 -6.13 -56.71 63.10
CA GLU A 255 -6.59 -55.35 63.46
C GLU A 255 -5.49 -54.28 63.25
N LEU A 256 -4.23 -54.60 63.59
CA LEU A 256 -3.10 -53.69 63.37
C LEU A 256 -2.84 -53.45 61.88
N LEU A 257 -2.81 -54.51 61.07
CA LEU A 257 -2.59 -54.39 59.62
C LEU A 257 -3.73 -53.64 58.93
N GLU A 258 -4.98 -53.86 59.37
CA GLU A 258 -6.14 -53.11 58.89
C GLU A 258 -6.02 -51.62 59.25
N THR A 259 -5.59 -51.30 60.48
CA THR A 259 -5.37 -49.93 60.94
C THR A 259 -4.27 -49.24 60.12
N LEU A 260 -3.12 -49.89 59.91
CA LEU A 260 -2.01 -49.35 59.12
C LEU A 260 -2.41 -49.13 57.66
N ALA A 261 -3.11 -50.09 57.05
CA ALA A 261 -3.61 -49.94 55.69
C ALA A 261 -4.62 -48.78 55.58
N GLN A 262 -5.45 -48.56 56.60
CA GLN A 262 -6.38 -47.44 56.63
C GLN A 262 -5.66 -46.09 56.80
N GLU A 263 -4.66 -46.00 57.68
CA GLU A 263 -3.86 -44.78 57.86
C GLU A 263 -3.13 -44.37 56.56
N VAL A 264 -2.62 -45.35 55.80
CA VAL A 264 -1.96 -45.09 54.50
C VAL A 264 -2.97 -44.57 53.46
N LYS A 265 -4.18 -45.15 53.40
CA LYS A 265 -5.25 -44.65 52.52
C LYS A 265 -5.66 -43.23 52.87
N ASP A 266 -5.85 -42.95 54.16
CA ASP A 266 -6.26 -41.63 54.65
C ASP A 266 -5.18 -40.58 54.36
N TYR A 267 -3.90 -40.95 54.52
CA TYR A 267 -2.78 -40.09 54.14
C TYR A 267 -2.74 -39.82 52.63
N GLY A 268 -2.87 -40.84 51.80
CA GLY A 268 -2.95 -40.69 50.35
C GLY A 268 -4.08 -39.77 49.92
N ALA A 269 -5.28 -40.00 50.45
CA ALA A 269 -6.47 -39.18 50.18
C ALA A 269 -6.26 -37.72 50.58
N SER A 270 -5.57 -37.46 51.70
CA SER A 270 -5.27 -36.09 52.15
C SER A 270 -4.37 -35.29 51.20
N ARG A 271 -3.67 -35.96 50.28
CA ARG A 271 -2.73 -35.36 49.31
C ARG A 271 -3.31 -35.20 47.91
N LEU A 272 -4.46 -35.79 47.61
CA LEU A 272 -5.09 -35.74 46.28
C LEU A 272 -5.83 -34.41 46.00
N ASP A 273 -6.10 -33.62 47.05
CA ASP A 273 -6.89 -32.37 47.01
C ASP A 273 -6.07 -31.07 47.25
N GLU A 274 -4.75 -31.17 47.52
CA GLU A 274 -3.82 -30.02 47.61
C GLU A 274 -3.33 -29.54 46.23
#